data_AF-A0A1N6UKG4-F1
#
_entry.id   AF-A0A1N6UKG4-F1
#
_cell.length_a   1.000
_cell.length_b   1.000
_cell.length_c   1.000
_cell.angle_alpha   90.00
_cell.angle_beta   90.00
_cell.angle_gamma   90.00
#
_symmetry.space_group_name_H-M   'P 1'
#
loop_
_entity.id
_entity.type
_entity.pdbx_description
1 polymer ?
#
loop_
_entity_poly.entity_id
_entity_poly.type
_entity_poly.pdbx_seq_one_letter_code
_entity_poly.pdbx_strand_id
1 'polypeptide(L)'
;MTTTVERPVPGAATPPPAARLRRPGWKDPRLLVGVVVVALSVALGSWAVSSASRTVAVYAAGTPLTPGTTVGAAELRTVEVRLGAQTDRYLLVEDGLPDEAVVLRTVAAGELVPATALGAATDLAVRAVAVPVTSGLSERIVAGADVDLWHVPEAAAAPSPDVAQDVPDGPGAVPEMLVGGVTVAQVDEGEGTLVVGGPTTVHLLVEVDDLPAVLAAVAGEGTLALVPVGGAG
;
A
#
# COMPACT_ATOMS: atom_id res chain seq x y z
N MET A 1 15.86 -71.97 98.59
CA MET A 1 15.19 -70.64 98.55
C MET A 1 15.93 -69.77 97.55
N THR A 2 15.39 -69.60 96.35
CA THR A 2 15.76 -68.55 95.40
C THR A 2 14.47 -68.15 94.68
N THR A 3 14.02 -66.92 94.89
CA THR A 3 12.78 -66.35 94.37
C THR A 3 13.03 -65.76 92.99
N THR A 4 12.29 -66.22 91.99
CA THR A 4 12.23 -65.64 90.64
C THR A 4 11.46 -64.31 90.70
N VAL A 5 12.11 -63.22 90.29
CA VAL A 5 11.46 -61.91 90.05
C VAL A 5 11.12 -61.84 88.57
N GLU A 6 9.82 -61.87 88.26
CA GLU A 6 9.30 -61.68 86.90
C GLU A 6 9.13 -60.17 86.63
N ARG A 7 9.73 -59.69 85.54
CA ARG A 7 9.73 -58.27 85.15
C ARG A 7 8.57 -58.05 84.15
N PRO A 8 7.66 -57.09 84.36
CA PRO A 8 6.54 -56.88 83.45
C PRO A 8 7.03 -56.28 82.12
N VAL A 9 6.59 -56.87 81.01
CA VAL A 9 6.84 -56.38 79.64
C VAL A 9 5.89 -55.21 79.37
N PRO A 10 6.39 -54.01 79.02
CA PRO A 10 5.52 -52.88 78.66
C PRO A 10 4.78 -53.18 77.36
N GLY A 11 3.46 -52.95 77.38
CA GLY A 11 2.58 -53.16 76.23
C GLY A 11 2.99 -52.31 75.03
N ALA A 12 3.13 -52.94 73.87
CA ALA A 12 3.44 -52.27 72.61
C ALA A 12 2.25 -51.36 72.20
N ALA A 13 2.48 -50.04 72.21
CA ALA A 13 1.52 -49.08 71.69
C ALA A 13 1.40 -49.23 70.16
N THR A 14 0.18 -49.41 69.66
CA THR A 14 -0.11 -49.54 68.23
C THR A 14 0.13 -48.19 67.52
N PRO A 15 0.91 -48.14 66.43
CA PRO A 15 1.15 -46.88 65.71
C PRO A 15 -0.16 -46.36 65.08
N PRO A 16 -0.34 -45.02 64.99
CA PRO A 16 -1.54 -44.44 64.40
C PRO A 16 -1.67 -44.84 62.92
N PRO A 17 -2.90 -45.10 62.43
CA PRO A 17 -3.10 -45.55 61.06
C PRO A 17 -2.63 -44.48 60.06
N ALA A 18 -1.73 -44.87 59.16
CA ALA A 18 -1.23 -44.02 58.09
C ALA A 18 -2.37 -43.64 57.14
N ALA A 19 -2.59 -42.33 56.94
CA ALA A 19 -3.58 -41.81 55.99
C ALA A 19 -3.18 -42.19 54.56
N ARG A 20 -3.84 -43.21 54.00
CA ARG A 20 -3.60 -43.62 52.61
C ARG A 20 -4.23 -42.60 51.67
N LEU A 21 -3.40 -41.95 50.85
CA LEU A 21 -3.84 -41.09 49.76
C LEU A 21 -4.73 -41.91 48.81
N ARG A 22 -6.03 -41.63 48.85
CA ARG A 22 -7.03 -42.26 47.98
C ARG A 22 -6.76 -41.76 46.56
N ARG A 23 -6.47 -42.68 45.62
CA ARG A 23 -6.31 -42.33 44.21
C ARG A 23 -7.63 -41.72 43.72
N PRO A 24 -7.63 -40.50 43.14
CA PRO A 24 -8.83 -39.90 42.60
C PRO A 24 -9.44 -40.85 41.55
N GLY A 25 -10.64 -41.35 41.82
CA GLY A 25 -11.35 -42.19 40.86
C GLY A 25 -11.96 -41.31 39.77
N TRP A 26 -12.00 -41.78 38.53
CA TRP A 26 -12.58 -41.07 37.38
C TRP A 26 -14.06 -40.65 37.55
N LYS A 27 -14.74 -41.04 38.64
CA LYS A 27 -16.10 -40.65 39.00
C LYS A 27 -16.17 -39.57 40.08
N ASP A 28 -15.06 -38.94 40.43
CA ASP A 28 -15.05 -37.88 41.45
C ASP A 28 -15.63 -36.59 40.86
N PRO A 29 -16.77 -36.05 41.37
CA PRO A 29 -17.40 -34.85 40.82
C PRO A 29 -16.46 -33.64 40.83
N ARG A 30 -15.48 -33.61 41.75
CA ARG A 30 -14.46 -32.55 41.80
C ARG A 30 -13.48 -32.60 40.62
N LEU A 31 -13.11 -33.82 40.19
CA LEU A 31 -12.29 -34.01 38.99
C LEU A 31 -13.07 -33.53 37.76
N LEU A 32 -14.36 -33.88 37.68
CA LEU A 32 -15.22 -33.48 36.56
C LEU A 32 -15.37 -31.96 36.47
N VAL A 33 -15.57 -31.28 37.61
CA VAL A 33 -15.60 -29.81 37.68
C VAL A 33 -14.27 -29.21 37.21
N GLY A 34 -13.14 -29.72 37.70
CA GLY A 34 -11.81 -29.26 37.26
C GLY A 34 -11.61 -29.41 35.76
N VAL A 35 -12.00 -30.56 35.19
CA VAL A 35 -11.93 -30.82 33.75
C VAL A 35 -12.81 -29.85 32.96
N VAL A 36 -14.05 -29.60 33.42
CA VAL A 36 -14.96 -28.64 32.76
C VAL A 36 -14.38 -27.23 32.78
N VAL A 37 -13.82 -26.78 33.92
CA VAL A 37 -13.21 -25.44 34.04
C VAL A 37 -12.00 -25.31 33.11
N VAL A 38 -11.15 -26.33 33.04
CA VAL A 38 -10.00 -26.37 32.12
C VAL A 38 -10.49 -26.33 30.66
N ALA A 39 -11.48 -27.15 30.29
CA ALA A 39 -12.04 -27.18 28.94
C ALA A 39 -12.64 -25.82 28.53
N LEU A 40 -13.38 -25.17 29.44
CA LEU A 40 -13.95 -23.84 29.20
C LEU A 40 -12.87 -22.79 29.00
N SER A 41 -11.81 -22.83 29.83
CA SER A 41 -10.69 -21.89 29.74
C SER A 41 -9.93 -22.04 28.43
N VAL A 42 -9.70 -23.29 27.98
CA VAL A 42 -9.07 -23.59 26.69
C VAL A 42 -9.97 -23.15 25.54
N ALA A 43 -11.28 -23.39 25.61
CA ALA A 43 -12.22 -22.97 24.58
C ALA A 43 -12.28 -21.45 24.43
N LEU A 44 -12.37 -20.72 25.55
CA LEU A 44 -12.35 -19.25 25.56
C LEU A 44 -11.02 -18.69 25.05
N GLY A 45 -9.89 -19.28 25.48
CA GLY A 45 -8.56 -18.89 25.02
C GLY A 45 -8.39 -19.14 23.51
N SER A 46 -8.78 -20.31 23.03
CA SER A 46 -8.72 -20.67 21.61
C SER A 46 -9.62 -19.77 20.76
N TRP A 47 -10.83 -19.48 21.24
CA TRP A 47 -11.74 -18.55 20.58
C TRP A 47 -11.18 -17.12 20.52
N ALA A 48 -10.62 -16.62 21.63
CA ALA A 48 -10.02 -15.30 21.67
C ALA A 48 -8.82 -15.18 20.71
N VAL A 49 -7.94 -16.19 20.71
CA VAL A 49 -6.79 -16.24 19.78
C VAL A 49 -7.27 -16.36 18.33
N SER A 50 -8.21 -17.25 18.03
CA SER A 50 -8.76 -17.42 16.69
C SER A 50 -9.43 -16.15 16.18
N SER A 51 -10.22 -15.49 17.03
CA SER A 51 -10.86 -14.22 16.70
C SER A 51 -9.84 -13.11 16.45
N ALA A 52 -8.73 -13.10 17.21
CA ALA A 52 -7.65 -12.15 16.99
C ALA A 52 -6.87 -12.45 15.69
N SER A 53 -6.77 -13.71 15.28
CA SER A 53 -6.02 -14.14 14.10
C SER A 53 -6.80 -14.12 12.78
N ARG A 54 -8.04 -13.61 12.77
CA ARG A 54 -8.81 -13.50 11.52
C ARG A 54 -8.15 -12.52 10.54
N THR A 55 -7.72 -13.05 9.41
CA THR A 55 -7.28 -12.32 8.22
C THR A 55 -8.38 -12.35 7.17
N VAL A 56 -8.33 -11.39 6.24
CA VAL A 56 -9.18 -11.35 5.06
C VAL A 56 -8.29 -11.14 3.84
N ALA A 57 -8.63 -11.81 2.73
CA ALA A 57 -7.93 -11.66 1.47
C ALA A 57 -8.44 -10.41 0.74
N VAL A 58 -7.53 -9.47 0.47
CA VAL A 58 -7.80 -8.25 -0.29
C VAL A 58 -6.90 -8.17 -1.51
N TYR A 59 -7.33 -7.38 -2.50
CA TYR A 59 -6.47 -7.02 -3.61
C TYR A 59 -5.49 -5.91 -3.20
N ALA A 60 -4.25 -6.07 -3.61
CA ALA A 60 -3.24 -5.03 -3.61
C ALA A 60 -2.76 -4.79 -5.05
N ALA A 61 -2.30 -3.59 -5.33
CA ALA A 61 -1.72 -3.27 -6.63
C ALA A 61 -0.38 -4.02 -6.80
N GLY A 62 -0.19 -4.69 -7.93
CA GLY A 62 1.07 -5.32 -8.31
C GLY A 62 2.08 -4.31 -8.86
N THR A 63 1.59 -3.37 -9.65
CA THR A 63 2.31 -2.22 -10.22
C THR A 63 1.55 -0.93 -9.88
N PRO A 64 2.15 0.26 -10.06
CA PRO A 64 1.39 1.50 -9.91
C PRO A 64 0.18 1.50 -10.84
N LEU A 65 -0.99 1.80 -10.28
CA LEU A 65 -2.23 1.94 -11.04
C LEU A 65 -2.50 3.44 -11.19
N THR A 66 -2.57 3.94 -12.42
CA THR A 66 -2.81 5.36 -12.71
C THR A 66 -4.25 5.59 -13.16
N PRO A 67 -4.83 6.77 -12.89
CA PRO A 67 -6.20 7.07 -13.31
C PRO A 67 -6.42 6.86 -14.81
N GLY A 68 -7.56 6.26 -15.17
CA GLY A 68 -7.88 5.87 -16.55
C GLY A 68 -7.50 4.44 -16.92
N THR A 69 -6.70 3.75 -16.10
CA THR A 69 -6.34 2.35 -16.34
C THR A 69 -7.52 1.43 -16.04
N THR A 70 -7.85 0.52 -16.95
CA THR A 70 -8.78 -0.59 -16.67
C THR A 70 -8.07 -1.64 -15.82
N VAL A 71 -8.68 -2.04 -14.70
CA VAL A 71 -8.07 -3.00 -13.78
C VAL A 71 -8.49 -4.42 -14.14
N GLY A 72 -7.50 -5.29 -14.32
CA GLY A 72 -7.68 -6.72 -14.47
C GLY A 72 -6.96 -7.52 -13.38
N ALA A 73 -7.01 -8.84 -13.52
CA ALA A 73 -6.34 -9.74 -12.58
C ALA A 73 -4.80 -9.73 -12.72
N ALA A 74 -4.25 -9.23 -13.83
CA ALA A 74 -2.82 -9.21 -14.08
C ALA A 74 -2.10 -8.09 -13.32
N GLU A 75 -2.81 -6.99 -13.07
CA GLU A 75 -2.30 -5.79 -12.38
C GLU A 75 -2.44 -5.90 -10.86
N LEU A 76 -3.11 -6.94 -10.37
CA LEU A 76 -3.43 -7.15 -8.96
C LEU A 76 -2.74 -8.36 -8.36
N ARG A 77 -2.48 -8.28 -7.05
CA ARG A 77 -2.01 -9.38 -6.23
C ARG A 77 -2.92 -9.57 -5.03
N THR A 78 -3.13 -10.81 -4.61
CA THR A 78 -3.89 -11.12 -3.40
C THR A 78 -2.99 -11.07 -2.17
N VAL A 79 -3.43 -10.38 -1.12
CA VAL A 79 -2.72 -10.30 0.17
C VAL A 79 -3.69 -10.58 1.31
N GLU A 80 -3.26 -11.38 2.28
CA GLU A 80 -4.00 -11.55 3.53
C GLU A 80 -3.61 -10.48 4.54
N VAL A 81 -4.60 -9.71 5.01
CA VAL A 81 -4.39 -8.61 5.96
C VAL A 81 -5.40 -8.68 7.10
N ARG A 82 -5.06 -8.03 8.22
CA ARG A 82 -5.93 -7.92 9.39
C ARG A 82 -6.56 -6.52 9.42
N LEU A 83 -7.74 -6.39 8.82
CA LEU A 83 -8.46 -5.11 8.69
C LEU A 83 -9.48 -4.82 9.80
N GLY A 84 -9.81 -5.82 10.62
CA GLY A 84 -10.82 -5.66 11.67
C GLY A 84 -12.19 -5.35 11.07
N ALA A 85 -12.79 -4.22 11.45
CA ALA A 85 -14.10 -3.77 10.98
C ALA A 85 -14.05 -2.83 9.76
N GLN A 86 -12.86 -2.56 9.19
CA GLN A 86 -12.67 -1.62 8.08
C GLN A 86 -12.55 -2.30 6.72
N THR A 87 -13.07 -3.52 6.61
CA THR A 87 -12.93 -4.37 5.43
C THR A 87 -13.58 -3.72 4.19
N ASP A 88 -14.73 -3.07 4.37
CA ASP A 88 -15.53 -2.43 3.31
C ASP A 88 -14.83 -1.25 2.61
N ARG A 89 -13.68 -0.79 3.13
CA ARG A 89 -12.89 0.28 2.51
C ARG A 89 -11.97 -0.22 1.39
N TYR A 90 -11.76 -1.52 1.31
CA TYR A 90 -10.82 -2.14 0.39
C TYR A 90 -11.53 -3.18 -0.49
N LEU A 91 -10.96 -3.44 -1.66
CA LEU A 91 -11.51 -4.43 -2.56
C LEU A 91 -11.17 -5.84 -2.06
N LEU A 92 -12.21 -6.61 -1.74
CA LEU A 92 -12.07 -7.97 -1.24
C LEU A 92 -11.99 -8.97 -2.38
N VAL A 93 -11.20 -10.02 -2.19
CA VAL A 93 -11.09 -11.10 -3.19
C VAL A 93 -12.37 -11.93 -3.27
N GLU A 94 -13.12 -12.03 -2.17
CA GLU A 94 -14.38 -12.78 -2.14
C GLU A 94 -15.50 -12.12 -2.96
N ASP A 95 -15.49 -10.80 -3.08
CA ASP A 95 -16.45 -10.04 -3.89
C ASP A 95 -16.09 -10.03 -5.39
N GLY A 96 -14.84 -10.39 -5.71
CA GLY A 96 -14.31 -10.32 -7.07
C GLY A 96 -13.98 -8.90 -7.54
N LEU A 97 -13.54 -8.78 -8.79
CA LEU A 97 -13.36 -7.48 -9.42
C LEU A 97 -14.70 -7.01 -10.03
N PRO A 98 -15.07 -5.73 -9.88
CA PRO A 98 -16.17 -5.15 -10.63
C PRO A 98 -15.86 -5.18 -12.13
N ASP A 99 -16.88 -5.48 -12.94
CA ASP A 99 -16.76 -5.42 -14.39
C ASP A 99 -16.43 -4.00 -14.85
N GLU A 100 -15.53 -3.88 -15.83
CA GLU A 100 -15.12 -2.60 -16.43
C GLU A 100 -14.61 -1.56 -15.42
N ALA A 101 -14.06 -2.01 -14.27
CA ALA A 101 -13.53 -1.12 -13.25
C ALA A 101 -12.36 -0.28 -13.78
N VAL A 102 -12.47 1.05 -13.62
CA VAL A 102 -11.43 2.00 -13.99
C VAL A 102 -10.87 2.67 -12.75
N VAL A 103 -9.56 2.85 -12.73
CA VAL A 103 -8.84 3.56 -11.68
C VAL A 103 -9.19 5.04 -11.73
N LEU A 104 -9.61 5.62 -10.61
CA LEU A 104 -9.97 7.03 -10.47
C LEU A 104 -8.86 7.86 -9.81
N ARG A 105 -7.98 7.22 -9.05
CA ARG A 105 -6.86 7.85 -8.35
C ARG A 105 -5.64 6.92 -8.41
N THR A 106 -4.44 7.49 -8.32
CA THR A 106 -3.23 6.68 -8.26
C THR A 106 -3.25 5.74 -7.06
N VAL A 107 -2.90 4.47 -7.28
CA VAL A 107 -2.67 3.45 -6.24
C VAL A 107 -1.24 2.96 -6.39
N ALA A 108 -0.43 3.13 -5.34
CA ALA A 108 0.99 2.80 -5.41
C ALA A 108 1.20 1.28 -5.49
N ALA A 109 2.32 0.86 -6.07
CA ALA A 109 2.69 -0.55 -6.09
C ALA A 109 2.73 -1.11 -4.66
N GLY A 110 2.02 -2.20 -4.44
CA GLY A 110 1.92 -2.85 -3.14
C GLY A 110 0.86 -2.27 -2.20
N GLU A 111 0.25 -1.13 -2.49
CA GLU A 111 -0.86 -0.56 -1.73
C GLU A 111 -2.10 -1.47 -1.84
N LEU A 112 -2.87 -1.57 -0.75
CA LEU A 112 -4.16 -2.26 -0.76
C LEU A 112 -5.15 -1.42 -1.57
N VAL A 113 -5.85 -2.03 -2.54
CA VAL A 113 -6.74 -1.30 -3.45
C VAL A 113 -7.94 -0.77 -2.67
N PRO A 114 -8.08 0.55 -2.51
CA PRO A 114 -9.26 1.14 -1.87
C PRO A 114 -10.47 0.99 -2.77
N ALA A 115 -11.65 0.71 -2.20
CA ALA A 115 -12.88 0.60 -2.97
C ALA A 115 -13.20 1.91 -3.73
N THR A 116 -12.87 3.06 -3.13
CA THR A 116 -13.05 4.39 -3.72
C THR A 116 -12.04 4.72 -4.82
N ALA A 117 -11.01 3.89 -5.02
CA ALA A 117 -10.04 4.10 -6.09
C ALA A 117 -10.53 3.57 -7.44
N LEU A 118 -11.63 2.82 -7.45
CA LEU A 118 -12.24 2.25 -8.65
C LEU A 118 -13.62 2.87 -8.88
N GLY A 119 -13.98 3.05 -10.14
CA GLY A 119 -15.30 3.51 -10.55
C GLY A 119 -15.49 3.39 -12.05
N ALA A 120 -16.42 4.17 -12.60
CA ALA A 120 -16.71 4.17 -14.02
C ALA A 120 -15.76 5.12 -14.77
N ALA A 121 -15.49 4.83 -16.04
CA ALA A 121 -14.70 5.71 -16.90
C ALA A 121 -15.28 7.15 -17.00
N THR A 122 -16.59 7.30 -16.80
CA THR A 122 -17.29 8.60 -16.80
C THR A 122 -16.98 9.46 -15.58
N ASP A 123 -16.46 8.88 -14.50
CA ASP A 123 -16.13 9.58 -13.26
C ASP A 123 -14.75 10.28 -13.34
N LEU A 124 -14.00 10.05 -14.41
CA LEU A 124 -12.70 10.69 -14.64
C LEU A 124 -12.86 12.10 -15.21
N ALA A 125 -12.38 13.08 -14.44
CA ALA A 125 -12.30 14.48 -14.84
C ALA A 125 -10.94 14.86 -15.47
N VAL A 126 -10.13 13.86 -15.86
CA VAL A 126 -8.78 14.04 -16.44
C VAL A 126 -8.68 13.46 -17.84
N ARG A 127 -7.78 14.01 -18.65
CA ARG A 127 -7.44 13.56 -20.01
C ARG A 127 -5.95 13.31 -20.11
N ALA A 128 -5.58 12.18 -20.71
CA ALA A 128 -4.17 11.88 -20.99
C ALA A 128 -3.68 12.75 -22.16
N VAL A 129 -2.65 13.57 -21.90
CA VAL A 129 -1.99 14.41 -22.91
C VAL A 129 -0.56 13.92 -23.09
N ALA A 130 -0.18 13.66 -24.35
CA ALA A 130 1.18 13.28 -24.71
C ALA A 130 2.07 14.53 -24.75
N VAL A 131 3.07 14.57 -23.87
CA VAL A 131 4.06 15.65 -23.78
C VAL A 131 5.42 15.11 -24.23
N PRO A 132 5.93 15.52 -25.40
CA PRO A 132 7.27 15.15 -25.82
C PRO A 132 8.30 15.88 -24.94
N VAL A 133 9.24 15.12 -24.39
CA VAL A 133 10.31 15.66 -23.54
C VAL A 133 11.63 15.55 -24.29
N THR A 134 12.29 16.69 -24.49
CA THR A 134 13.52 16.79 -25.30
C THR A 134 14.80 16.69 -24.49
N SER A 135 14.72 16.82 -23.16
CA SER A 135 15.86 16.75 -22.23
C SER A 135 15.74 15.57 -21.27
N GLY A 136 16.88 15.05 -20.80
CA GLY A 136 16.96 13.86 -19.94
C GLY A 136 15.92 13.85 -18.81
N LEU A 137 15.04 12.86 -18.85
CA LEU A 137 13.99 12.66 -17.85
C LEU A 137 14.62 12.20 -16.54
N SER A 138 14.20 12.79 -15.41
CA SER A 138 14.61 12.29 -14.10
C SER A 138 14.06 10.88 -13.89
N GLU A 139 14.85 9.97 -13.33
CA GLU A 139 14.41 8.61 -12.94
C GLU A 139 13.22 8.60 -11.97
N ARG A 140 12.91 9.75 -11.35
CA ARG A 140 11.74 9.92 -10.47
C ARG A 140 10.42 10.13 -11.23
N ILE A 141 10.47 10.41 -12.52
CA ILE A 141 9.29 10.60 -13.36
C ILE A 141 8.91 9.23 -13.92
N VAL A 142 8.04 8.54 -13.19
CA VAL A 142 7.52 7.21 -13.50
C VAL A 142 5.99 7.25 -13.47
N ALA A 143 5.33 6.21 -13.99
CA ALA A 143 3.88 6.09 -13.88
C ALA A 143 3.40 6.21 -12.42
N GLY A 144 2.42 7.10 -12.19
CA GLY A 144 1.87 7.42 -10.88
C GLY A 144 2.63 8.50 -10.11
N ALA A 145 3.78 8.98 -10.61
CA ALA A 145 4.47 10.12 -10.03
C ALA A 145 3.74 11.43 -10.37
N ASP A 146 3.83 12.41 -9.47
CA ASP A 146 3.31 13.75 -9.71
C ASP A 146 4.45 14.68 -10.15
N VAL A 147 4.16 15.55 -11.12
CA VAL A 147 5.12 16.51 -11.70
C VAL A 147 4.47 17.87 -11.91
N ASP A 148 5.25 18.92 -11.80
CA ASP A 148 4.86 20.24 -12.27
C ASP A 148 5.24 20.38 -13.75
N LEU A 149 4.29 20.81 -14.57
CA LEU A 149 4.50 21.10 -15.98
C LEU A 149 4.80 22.58 -16.16
N TRP A 150 5.97 22.88 -16.70
CA TRP A 150 6.45 24.22 -16.97
C TRP A 150 6.61 24.45 -18.47
N HIS A 151 6.25 25.64 -18.92
CA HIS A 151 6.57 26.14 -20.24
C HIS A 151 7.80 27.06 -20.14
N VAL A 152 8.81 26.77 -20.95
CA VAL A 152 10.02 27.56 -21.10
C VAL A 152 9.97 28.18 -22.51
N PRO A 153 9.66 29.48 -22.63
CA PRO A 153 9.63 30.14 -23.94
C PRO A 153 11.00 30.07 -24.62
N GLU A 154 11.05 29.97 -25.96
CA GLU A 154 12.31 29.83 -26.71
C GLU A 154 13.33 30.95 -26.43
N ALA A 155 12.85 32.18 -26.24
CA ALA A 155 13.68 33.33 -25.88
C ALA A 155 14.38 33.18 -24.51
N ALA A 156 13.89 32.30 -23.63
CA ALA A 156 14.51 31.95 -22.35
C ALA A 156 15.56 30.84 -22.48
N ALA A 157 15.49 30.03 -23.54
CA ALA A 157 16.30 28.84 -23.75
C ALA A 157 17.63 29.11 -24.48
N ALA A 158 17.84 30.33 -25.00
CA ALA A 158 19.07 30.71 -25.70
C ALA A 158 20.13 31.27 -24.75
N PRO A 159 21.23 30.55 -24.44
CA PRO A 159 22.40 31.16 -23.84
C PRO A 159 23.09 31.99 -24.93
N SER A 160 22.91 33.31 -24.94
CA SER A 160 23.71 34.17 -25.80
C SER A 160 25.13 34.28 -25.21
N PRO A 161 26.19 33.72 -25.83
CA PRO A 161 27.52 33.76 -25.25
C PRO A 161 28.29 35.03 -25.61
N ASP A 162 27.76 35.91 -26.47
CA ASP A 162 28.64 36.89 -27.12
C ASP A 162 27.90 38.11 -27.69
N VAL A 163 27.30 38.96 -26.84
CA VAL A 163 27.11 40.38 -27.19
C VAL A 163 27.11 41.25 -25.94
N ALA A 164 28.26 41.86 -25.63
CA ALA A 164 28.28 43.09 -24.85
C ALA A 164 27.82 44.23 -25.78
N GLN A 165 26.52 44.55 -25.81
CA GLN A 165 26.01 45.85 -26.28
C GLN A 165 24.50 46.01 -26.06
N ASP A 166 24.13 47.04 -25.29
CA ASP A 166 22.83 47.70 -25.14
C ASP A 166 21.61 47.00 -25.81
N VAL A 167 20.94 46.15 -25.04
CA VAL A 167 19.53 45.82 -25.25
C VAL A 167 18.77 46.42 -24.07
N PRO A 168 17.72 47.24 -24.27
CA PRO A 168 16.94 47.75 -23.15
C PRO A 168 16.38 46.58 -22.35
N ASP A 169 16.38 46.69 -21.02
CA ASP A 169 15.80 45.73 -20.07
C ASP A 169 14.33 45.40 -20.43
N GLY A 170 14.12 44.55 -21.42
CA GLY A 170 12.89 43.80 -21.61
C GLY A 170 12.94 42.61 -20.66
N PRO A 171 11.84 42.23 -20.00
CA PRO A 171 11.83 41.04 -19.16
C PRO A 171 12.23 39.85 -20.04
N GLY A 172 13.43 39.30 -19.80
CA GLY A 172 13.84 38.03 -20.40
C GLY A 172 12.74 37.02 -20.12
N ALA A 173 12.35 36.26 -21.14
CA ALA A 173 11.22 35.34 -21.01
C ALA A 173 11.44 34.42 -19.81
N VAL A 174 10.51 34.45 -18.86
CA VAL A 174 10.63 33.69 -17.60
C VAL A 174 9.87 32.38 -17.79
N PRO A 175 10.42 31.23 -17.38
CA PRO A 175 9.67 29.98 -17.31
C PRO A 175 8.38 30.17 -16.51
N GLU A 176 7.26 29.69 -17.05
CA GLU A 176 5.94 29.77 -16.43
C GLU A 176 5.42 28.37 -16.11
N MET A 177 4.86 28.21 -14.91
CA MET A 177 4.20 26.96 -14.53
C MET A 177 2.83 26.92 -15.20
N LEU A 178 2.59 25.92 -16.03
CA LEU A 178 1.28 25.71 -16.66
C LEU A 178 0.32 25.05 -15.69
N VAL A 179 0.75 23.92 -15.11
CA VAL A 179 -0.07 23.10 -14.20
C VAL A 179 0.86 22.46 -13.17
N GLY A 180 0.45 22.50 -11.90
CA GLY A 180 1.20 21.88 -10.80
C GLY A 180 0.60 20.53 -10.39
N GLY A 181 1.43 19.61 -9.92
CA GLY A 181 1.00 18.33 -9.35
C GLY A 181 0.25 17.40 -10.31
N VAL A 182 0.63 17.39 -11.59
CA VAL A 182 0.02 16.56 -12.61
C VAL A 182 0.54 15.13 -12.53
N THR A 183 -0.35 14.16 -12.48
CA THR A 183 0.03 12.74 -12.43
C THR A 183 0.51 12.23 -13.79
N VAL A 184 1.61 11.50 -13.80
CA VAL A 184 2.13 10.77 -14.96
C VAL A 184 1.32 9.49 -15.16
N ALA A 185 0.60 9.38 -16.29
CA ALA A 185 -0.12 8.17 -16.67
C ALA A 185 0.83 7.03 -17.05
N GLN A 186 1.79 7.34 -17.92
CA GLN A 186 2.80 6.43 -18.45
C GLN A 186 3.97 7.22 -19.06
N VAL A 187 5.11 6.54 -19.23
CA VAL A 187 6.30 7.07 -19.89
C VAL A 187 6.65 6.13 -21.03
N ASP A 188 6.60 6.65 -22.25
CA ASP A 188 6.95 5.93 -23.47
C ASP A 188 8.35 6.35 -23.90
N GLU A 189 9.33 5.46 -23.71
CA GLU A 189 10.67 5.64 -24.24
C GLU A 189 10.68 5.21 -25.71
N GLY A 190 11.19 6.06 -26.61
CA GLY A 190 11.31 5.71 -28.02
C GLY A 190 12.24 4.51 -28.21
N GLU A 191 11.67 3.30 -28.35
CA GLU A 191 12.41 2.05 -28.55
C GLU A 191 13.03 2.00 -29.96
N GLY A 192 14.19 2.63 -30.11
CA GLY A 192 15.06 2.48 -31.28
C GLY A 192 16.30 1.67 -30.91
N THR A 193 16.38 0.40 -31.31
CA THR A 193 17.55 -0.48 -31.07
C THR A 193 18.85 0.01 -31.74
N LEU A 194 18.79 1.10 -32.50
CA LEU A 194 19.89 1.71 -33.25
C LEU A 194 20.14 3.18 -32.87
N VAL A 195 19.30 3.79 -32.02
CA VAL A 195 19.42 5.19 -31.59
C VAL A 195 19.33 5.24 -30.07
N VAL A 196 20.48 5.43 -29.42
CA VAL A 196 20.53 5.77 -28.00
C VAL A 196 19.95 7.17 -27.83
N GLY A 197 18.86 7.31 -27.06
CA GLY A 197 18.22 8.60 -26.79
C GLY A 197 17.09 8.99 -27.75
N GLY A 198 16.25 8.04 -28.17
CA GLY A 198 14.99 8.35 -28.87
C GLY A 198 14.09 9.32 -28.08
N PRO A 199 13.17 10.03 -28.74
CA PRO A 199 12.32 11.01 -28.05
C PRO A 199 11.46 10.30 -26.99
N THR A 200 11.56 10.75 -25.74
CA THR A 200 10.71 10.26 -24.65
C THR A 200 9.39 11.03 -24.66
N THR A 201 8.28 10.31 -24.64
CA THR A 201 6.94 10.91 -24.52
C THR A 201 6.38 10.57 -23.16
N VAL A 202 6.01 11.60 -22.40
CA VAL A 202 5.37 11.42 -21.10
C VAL A 202 3.90 11.73 -21.24
N HIS A 203 3.04 10.79 -20.84
CA HIS A 203 1.60 11.01 -20.83
C HIS A 203 1.19 11.56 -19.48
N LEU A 204 0.64 12.77 -19.47
CA LEU A 204 0.20 13.46 -18.26
C LEU A 204 -1.33 13.47 -18.17
N LEU A 205 -1.85 13.24 -16.96
CA LEU A 205 -3.28 13.31 -16.68
C LEU A 205 -3.68 14.73 -16.32
N VAL A 206 -4.13 15.47 -17.32
CA VAL A 206 -4.48 16.90 -17.18
C VAL A 206 -5.97 17.04 -16.93
N GLU A 207 -6.35 17.87 -15.96
CA GLU A 207 -7.75 18.21 -15.73
C GLU A 207 -8.36 18.92 -16.96
N VAL A 208 -9.65 18.73 -17.18
CA VAL A 208 -10.34 19.29 -18.37
C VAL A 208 -10.22 20.83 -18.43
N ASP A 209 -10.15 21.50 -17.28
CA ASP A 209 -10.07 22.96 -17.21
C ASP A 209 -8.67 23.50 -17.60
N ASP A 210 -7.61 22.74 -17.35
CA ASP A 210 -6.23 23.10 -17.70
C ASP A 210 -5.84 22.68 -19.13
N LEU A 211 -6.65 21.81 -19.75
CA LEU A 211 -6.38 21.24 -21.06
C LEU A 211 -6.12 22.29 -22.16
N PRO A 212 -6.86 23.41 -22.26
CA PRO A 212 -6.58 24.43 -23.28
C PRO A 212 -5.18 25.04 -23.17
N ALA A 213 -4.71 25.30 -21.93
CA ALA A 213 -3.39 25.87 -21.69
C ALA A 213 -2.27 24.88 -22.03
N VAL A 214 -2.43 23.62 -21.61
CA VAL A 214 -1.45 22.56 -21.92
C VAL A 214 -1.38 22.30 -23.43
N LEU A 215 -2.52 22.17 -24.12
CA LEU A 215 -2.54 21.94 -25.57
C LEU A 215 -1.96 23.12 -26.35
N ALA A 216 -2.20 24.36 -25.90
CA ALA A 216 -1.59 25.53 -26.51
C ALA A 216 -0.06 25.51 -26.38
N ALA A 217 0.47 25.11 -25.22
CA ALA A 217 1.90 25.01 -25.01
C ALA A 217 2.54 23.83 -25.76
N VAL A 218 1.85 22.69 -25.88
CA VAL A 218 2.31 21.54 -26.68
C VAL A 218 2.36 21.88 -28.18
N ALA A 219 1.43 22.70 -28.67
CA ALA A 219 1.40 23.15 -30.07
C ALA A 219 2.21 24.42 -30.34
N GLY A 220 2.66 25.11 -29.30
CA GLY A 220 3.33 26.41 -29.36
C GLY A 220 4.84 26.31 -29.56
N GLU A 221 5.46 27.48 -29.62
CA GLU A 221 6.93 27.63 -29.65
C GLU A 221 7.47 27.70 -28.23
N GLY A 222 8.51 26.92 -27.92
CA GLY A 222 9.08 26.79 -26.59
C GLY A 222 9.42 25.34 -26.25
N THR A 223 9.91 25.11 -25.03
CA THR A 223 10.19 23.76 -24.50
C THR A 223 9.35 23.52 -23.26
N LEU A 224 8.80 22.31 -23.14
CA LEU A 224 8.10 21.86 -21.94
C LEU A 224 9.10 21.18 -21.00
N ALA A 225 9.11 21.60 -19.74
CA ALA A 225 9.94 21.04 -18.69
C ALA A 225 9.05 20.36 -17.64
N LEU A 226 9.44 19.16 -17.23
CA LEU A 226 8.79 18.41 -16.16
C LEU A 226 9.65 18.48 -14.91
N VAL A 227 9.08 18.96 -13.82
CA VAL A 227 9.76 19.07 -12.53
C VAL A 227 9.10 18.11 -11.54
N PRO A 228 9.79 17.08 -11.03
CA PRO A 228 9.23 16.17 -10.04
C PRO A 228 8.86 16.92 -8.76
N VAL A 229 7.61 16.76 -8.28
CA VAL A 229 7.25 17.33 -6.98
C VAL A 229 7.91 16.52 -5.88
N GLY A 230 8.53 17.21 -4.92
CA GLY A 230 9.16 16.59 -3.76
C GLY A 230 8.09 16.13 -2.76
N GLY A 231 7.41 15.02 -3.05
CA GLY A 231 6.45 14.33 -2.19
C GLY A 231 6.70 12.83 -2.25
N ALA A 232 6.76 12.20 -1.09
CA ALA A 232 7.33 10.87 -0.87
C ALA A 232 6.61 9.72 -1.59
N GLY A 233 7.42 8.77 -2.09
CA GLY A 233 7.14 7.34 -1.99
C GLY A 233 8.06 6.74 -0.93
#